data_AF-A0A818PWT8-F1
#
_entry.id   AF-A0A818PWT8-F1
#
_cell.length_a   1.000
_cell.length_b   1.000
_cell.length_c   1.000
_cell.angle_alpha   90.00
_cell.angle_beta   90.00
_cell.angle_gamma   90.00
#
_symmetry.space_group_name_H-M   'P 1'
#
loop_
_entity.id
_entity.type
_entity.pdbx_description
1 polymer ?
#
loop_
_entity_poly.entity_id
_entity_poly.type
_entity_poly.pdbx_seq_one_letter_code
_entity_poly.pdbx_strand_id
1 'polypeptide(L)'
;CLRMLINYYHLDLTSFEHLLSSYECNQSTWSIDLLHLLHQSSIHAILYTITIGCSSAYDNTPYYETLICKDRERVDKLFVSEASNVKIGSINWLDLKNHLIEQRIPFLVLIDANKLKCDT
;
A
#
# COMPACT_ATOMS: atom_id res chain seq x y z
N CYS A 1 -2.12 4.84 9.29
CA CYS A 1 -2.49 3.42 9.05
C CYS A 1 -1.38 2.47 9.49
N LEU A 2 -0.15 2.56 8.96
CA LEU A 2 0.96 1.67 9.31
C LEU A 2 1.27 1.61 10.82
N ARG A 3 1.27 2.75 11.53
CA ARG A 3 1.42 2.78 13.00
C ARG A 3 0.44 1.88 13.75
N MET A 4 -0.80 1.76 13.25
CA MET A 4 -1.81 0.87 13.85
C MET A 4 -1.43 -0.61 13.66
N LEU A 5 -0.93 -0.98 12.47
CA LEU A 5 -0.43 -2.32 12.20
C LEU A 5 0.78 -2.65 13.06
N ILE A 6 1.72 -1.73 13.19
CA ILE A 6 2.89 -1.94 14.05
C ILE A 6 2.48 -2.19 15.50
N ASN A 7 1.56 -1.39 16.03
CA ASN A 7 1.04 -1.60 17.38
C ASN A 7 0.32 -2.95 17.51
N TYR A 8 -0.45 -3.36 16.49
CA TYR A 8 -1.14 -4.64 16.47
C TYR A 8 -0.17 -5.83 16.49
N TYR A 9 0.93 -5.75 15.74
CA TYR A 9 1.98 -6.78 15.71
C TYR A 9 3.03 -6.63 16.81
N HIS A 10 2.89 -5.67 17.72
CA HIS A 10 3.83 -5.38 18.80
C HIS A 10 5.28 -5.18 18.33
N LEU A 11 5.50 -4.59 17.15
CA LEU A 11 6.87 -4.33 16.66
C LEU A 11 7.43 -3.04 17.25
N ASP A 12 8.76 -2.92 17.23
CA ASP A 12 9.44 -1.72 17.69
C ASP A 12 9.18 -0.54 16.75
N LEU A 13 8.57 0.48 17.34
CA LEU A 13 8.21 1.73 16.69
C LEU A 13 9.42 2.54 16.26
N THR A 14 10.51 2.45 17.01
CA THR A 14 11.75 3.20 16.73
C THR A 14 12.41 2.68 15.47
N SER A 15 12.56 1.35 15.37
CA SER A 15 13.05 0.68 14.16
C SER A 15 12.20 1.01 12.94
N PHE A 16 10.88 1.04 13.10
CA PHE A 16 9.97 1.39 12.01
C PHE A 16 10.08 2.86 11.58
N GLU A 17 10.20 3.80 12.52
CA GLU A 17 10.42 5.23 12.23
C GLU A 17 11.75 5.47 11.53
N HIS A 18 12.81 4.76 11.96
CA HIS A 18 14.09 4.79 11.27
C HIS A 18 13.97 4.28 9.83
N LEU A 19 13.26 3.17 9.62
CA LEU A 19 13.02 2.61 8.30
C LEU A 19 12.20 3.54 7.40
N LEU A 20 11.19 4.21 7.95
CA LEU A 20 10.45 5.24 7.22
C LEU A 20 11.32 6.45 6.86
N SER A 21 12.22 6.85 7.76
CA SER A 21 13.11 8.00 7.55
C SER A 21 14.21 7.74 6.53
N SER A 22 14.65 6.49 6.39
CA SER A 22 15.62 6.07 5.36
C SER A 22 14.95 5.82 4.01
N TYR A 23 13.64 5.60 4.00
CA TYR A 23 12.86 5.49 2.78
C TYR A 23 12.65 6.89 2.19
N GLU A 24 13.05 7.09 0.94
CA GLU A 24 12.79 8.32 0.19
C GLU A 24 11.30 8.41 -0.21
N CYS A 25 10.40 8.41 0.77
CA CYS A 25 8.98 8.69 0.60
C CYS A 25 8.78 10.20 0.45
N ASN A 26 9.59 10.84 -0.39
CA ASN A 26 9.84 12.26 -0.26
C ASN A 26 8.66 13.14 -0.65
N GLN A 27 7.65 12.65 -1.39
CA GLN A 27 6.43 13.44 -1.69
C GLN A 27 5.14 12.61 -1.92
N SER A 28 5.19 11.29 -2.09
CA SER A 28 3.99 10.45 -2.24
C SER A 28 4.21 9.00 -1.79
N THR A 29 3.19 8.37 -1.19
CA THR A 29 3.22 6.95 -0.76
C THR A 29 2.28 6.13 -1.62
N TRP A 30 2.80 5.06 -2.24
CA TRP A 30 2.04 4.13 -3.08
C TRP A 30 1.70 2.85 -2.32
N SER A 31 0.69 2.12 -2.79
CA SER A 31 0.26 0.84 -2.20
C SER A 31 1.39 -0.18 -2.13
N ILE A 32 2.26 -0.19 -3.16
CA ILE A 32 3.42 -1.09 -3.23
C ILE A 32 4.51 -0.70 -2.22
N ASP A 33 4.65 0.59 -1.89
CA ASP A 33 5.56 1.04 -0.82
C ASP A 33 5.12 0.45 0.52
N LEU A 34 3.81 0.49 0.80
CA LEU A 34 3.27 -0.07 2.04
C LEU A 34 3.55 -1.57 2.15
N LEU A 35 3.38 -2.33 1.06
CA LEU A 35 3.71 -3.76 1.03
C LEU A 35 5.19 -3.98 1.37
N HIS A 36 6.08 -3.23 0.71
CA HIS A 36 7.50 -3.35 0.90
C HIS A 36 7.93 -3.01 2.34
N LEU A 37 7.41 -1.91 2.91
CA LEU A 37 7.69 -1.50 4.29
C LEU A 37 7.23 -2.55 5.31
N LEU A 38 6.08 -3.21 5.06
CA LEU A 38 5.59 -4.30 5.90
C LEU A 38 6.54 -5.51 5.87
N HIS A 39 7.03 -5.90 4.68
CA HIS A 39 7.99 -7.00 4.56
C HIS A 39 9.34 -6.68 5.21
N GLN A 40 9.85 -5.46 5.07
CA GLN A 40 11.05 -5.05 5.79
C GLN A 40 10.86 -5.06 7.31
N SER A 41 9.62 -4.92 7.78
CA SER A 41 9.23 -5.05 9.19
C SER A 41 8.87 -6.49 9.60
N SER A 42 9.17 -7.49 8.75
CA SER A 42 8.85 -8.91 8.97
C SER A 42 7.36 -9.23 9.09
N ILE A 43 6.47 -8.34 8.59
CA ILE A 43 5.04 -8.59 8.49
C ILE A 43 4.75 -9.16 7.11
N HIS A 44 4.27 -10.41 7.04
CA HIS A 44 3.83 -10.99 5.79
C HIS A 44 2.51 -10.35 5.30
N ALA A 45 2.50 -9.88 4.06
CA ALA A 45 1.32 -9.28 3.45
C ALA A 45 1.22 -9.63 1.96
N ILE A 46 -0.01 -9.57 1.42
CA ILE A 46 -0.29 -9.76 0.00
C ILE A 46 -1.03 -8.53 -0.50
N LEU A 47 -0.53 -7.90 -1.57
CA LEU A 47 -1.21 -6.80 -2.22
C LEU A 47 -2.13 -7.34 -3.32
N TYR A 48 -3.43 -7.07 -3.20
CA TYR A 48 -4.37 -7.25 -4.30
C TYR A 48 -4.58 -5.93 -5.03
N THR A 49 -4.38 -5.93 -6.34
CA THR A 49 -4.50 -4.72 -7.17
C THR A 49 -5.01 -5.06 -8.57
N ILE A 50 -5.67 -4.12 -9.23
CA ILE A 50 -6.04 -4.23 -10.66
C ILE A 50 -5.05 -3.50 -11.59
N THR A 51 -4.08 -2.79 -11.00
CA THR A 51 -3.08 -2.00 -11.73
C THR A 51 -1.69 -2.37 -11.23
N ILE A 52 -0.76 -2.57 -12.16
CA ILE A 52 0.68 -2.73 -11.90
C ILE A 52 1.39 -1.44 -12.30
N GLY A 53 2.30 -0.96 -11.45
CA GLY A 53 3.02 0.28 -11.65
C GLY A 53 2.16 1.54 -11.46
N CYS A 54 2.67 2.67 -11.92
CA CYS A 54 1.91 3.91 -11.98
C CYS A 54 0.90 3.85 -13.14
N SER A 55 -0.40 3.88 -12.81
CA SER A 55 -1.47 3.87 -13.81
C SER A 55 -1.37 5.05 -14.76
N SER A 56 -1.29 4.77 -16.07
CA SER A 56 -1.22 5.80 -17.12
C SER A 56 -2.51 6.63 -17.24
N ALA A 57 -3.61 6.18 -16.64
CA ALA A 57 -4.86 6.93 -16.59
C ALA A 57 -4.74 8.28 -15.86
N TYR A 58 -3.70 8.45 -15.03
CA TYR A 58 -3.43 9.68 -14.29
C TYR A 58 -2.32 10.55 -14.89
N ASP A 59 -1.75 10.15 -16.03
CA ASP A 59 -0.67 10.88 -16.70
C ASP A 59 -1.09 12.29 -17.15
N ASN A 60 -2.40 12.57 -17.28
CA ASN A 60 -2.94 13.89 -17.67
C ASN A 60 -3.58 14.66 -16.51
N THR A 61 -3.36 14.23 -15.26
CA THR A 61 -3.89 14.95 -14.10
C THR A 61 -2.78 15.83 -13.54
N PRO A 62 -2.91 17.17 -13.57
CA PRO A 62 -1.81 18.08 -13.22
C PRO A 62 -1.24 17.88 -11.82
N TYR A 63 -2.07 17.43 -10.88
CA TYR A 63 -1.65 17.07 -9.52
C TYR A 63 -0.66 15.89 -9.48
N TYR A 64 -0.79 14.95 -10.42
CA TYR A 64 -0.02 13.73 -10.45
C TYR A 64 1.12 13.74 -11.48
N GLU A 65 1.08 14.58 -12.51
CA GLU A 65 2.09 14.63 -13.60
C GLU A 65 3.54 14.78 -13.11
N THR A 66 3.78 15.71 -12.17
CA THR A 66 5.14 15.99 -11.69
C THR A 66 5.64 14.98 -10.65
N LEU A 67 4.72 14.31 -9.93
CA LEU A 67 5.02 13.31 -8.90
C LEU A 67 5.18 11.92 -9.51
N ILE A 68 4.27 11.53 -10.43
CA ILE A 68 4.31 10.23 -11.11
C ILE A 68 5.64 10.03 -11.83
N CYS A 69 6.15 11.03 -12.55
CA CYS A 69 7.42 10.87 -13.27
C CYS A 69 8.61 10.59 -12.34
N LYS A 70 8.60 11.15 -11.11
CA LYS A 70 9.64 10.91 -10.11
C LYS A 70 9.48 9.55 -9.41
N ASP A 71 8.24 9.14 -9.17
CA ASP A 71 7.94 7.93 -8.41
C ASP A 71 7.89 6.67 -9.27
N ARG A 72 7.65 6.80 -10.58
CA ARG A 72 7.45 5.68 -11.51
C ARG A 72 8.58 4.67 -11.48
N GLU A 73 9.83 5.13 -11.56
CA GLU A 73 10.98 4.21 -11.56
C GLU A 73 11.06 3.39 -10.26
N ARG A 74 10.82 4.03 -9.11
CA ARG A 74 10.80 3.37 -7.80
C ARG A 74 9.64 2.38 -7.69
N VAL A 75 8.43 2.83 -8.03
CA VAL A 75 7.20 2.02 -7.96
C VAL A 75 7.32 0.79 -8.85
N ASP A 76 7.78 0.95 -10.09
CA ASP A 76 7.93 -0.15 -11.04
C ASP A 76 8.99 -1.17 -10.55
N LYS A 77 10.12 -0.69 -9.99
CA LYS A 77 11.12 -1.57 -9.36
C LYS A 77 10.54 -2.37 -8.20
N LEU A 78 9.70 -1.76 -7.35
CA LEU A 78 9.07 -2.45 -6.23
C LEU A 78 8.06 -3.51 -6.69
N PHE A 79 7.29 -3.24 -7.74
CA PHE A 79 6.40 -4.25 -8.32
C PHE A 79 7.17 -5.47 -8.86
N VAL A 80 8.37 -5.25 -9.40
CA VAL A 80 9.26 -6.34 -9.83
C VAL A 80 9.80 -7.11 -8.62
N SER A 81 10.28 -6.42 -7.58
CA SER A 81 10.86 -7.09 -6.41
C SER A 81 9.81 -7.83 -5.57
N GLU A 82 8.58 -7.34 -5.52
CA GLU A 82 7.47 -7.92 -4.74
C GLU A 82 6.54 -8.79 -5.59
N ALA A 83 6.94 -9.19 -6.80
CA ALA A 83 6.05 -9.86 -7.76
C ALA A 83 5.35 -11.11 -7.19
N SER A 84 6.00 -11.87 -6.30
CA SER A 84 5.40 -13.05 -5.65
C SER A 84 4.33 -12.71 -4.60
N ASN A 85 4.31 -11.46 -4.13
CA ASN A 85 3.43 -10.97 -3.08
C ASN A 85 2.31 -10.06 -3.64
N VAL A 86 2.28 -9.86 -4.95
CA VAL A 86 1.25 -9.09 -5.65
C VAL A 86 0.31 -10.05 -6.39
N LYS A 87 -0.99 -9.87 -6.17
CA LYS A 87 -2.05 -10.60 -6.88
C LYS A 87 -2.89 -9.63 -7.70
N ILE A 88 -3.03 -9.93 -8.99
CA ILE A 88 -3.86 -9.14 -9.89
C ILE A 88 -5.31 -9.58 -9.74
N GLY A 89 -6.18 -8.66 -9.33
CA GLY A 89 -7.61 -8.91 -9.22
C GLY A 89 -8.29 -8.11 -8.11
N SER A 90 -9.61 -8.12 -8.13
CA SER A 90 -10.46 -7.57 -7.07
C SER A 90 -10.78 -8.63 -6.03
N ILE A 91 -10.81 -8.24 -4.75
CA ILE A 91 -11.32 -9.06 -3.66
C ILE A 91 -12.82 -8.80 -3.51
N ASN A 92 -13.62 -9.86 -3.33
CA ASN A 92 -15.04 -9.71 -3.05
C ASN A 92 -15.31 -9.51 -1.55
N TRP A 93 -16.54 -9.12 -1.20
CA TRP A 93 -16.90 -8.88 0.20
C TRP A 93 -16.83 -10.13 1.08
N LEU A 94 -17.12 -11.31 0.53
CA LEU A 94 -17.10 -12.56 1.29
C LEU A 94 -15.66 -12.92 1.72
N ASP A 95 -14.70 -12.78 0.82
CA ASP A 95 -13.28 -13.02 1.11
C ASP A 95 -12.76 -12.07 2.18
N LEU A 96 -13.14 -10.78 2.11
CA LEU A 96 -12.79 -9.79 3.14
C LEU A 96 -13.40 -10.16 4.49
N LYS A 97 -14.66 -10.58 4.50
CA LYS A 97 -15.37 -10.98 5.72
C LYS A 97 -14.72 -12.22 6.35
N ASN A 98 -14.40 -13.23 5.55
CA ASN A 98 -13.74 -14.44 6.05
C ASN A 98 -12.36 -14.12 6.63
N HIS A 99 -11.57 -13.28 5.96
CA HIS A 99 -10.27 -12.83 6.46
C HIS A 99 -10.38 -12.12 7.82
N LEU A 100 -11.32 -11.18 7.97
CA LEU A 100 -11.51 -10.45 9.23
C LEU A 100 -12.06 -11.31 10.36
N ILE A 101 -13.07 -12.14 10.09
CA ILE A 101 -13.80 -12.86 11.13
C ILE A 101 -13.07 -14.14 11.53
N GLU A 102 -12.63 -14.92 10.54
CA GLU A 102 -12.04 -16.24 10.78
C GLU A 102 -10.56 -16.14 11.12
N GLN A 103 -9.81 -15.34 10.35
CA GLN A 103 -8.35 -15.22 10.51
C GLN A 103 -7.97 -14.15 11.53
N ARG A 104 -8.86 -13.17 11.78
CA ARG A 104 -8.64 -12.03 12.70
C ARG A 104 -7.42 -11.18 12.35
N ILE A 105 -7.04 -11.16 11.07
CA ILE A 105 -5.90 -10.41 10.55
C ILE A 105 -6.40 -9.06 10.01
N PRO A 106 -5.74 -7.94 10.33
CA PRO A 106 -6.09 -6.63 9.78
C PRO A 106 -5.70 -6.52 8.30
N PHE A 107 -6.52 -5.83 7.51
CA PHE A 107 -6.16 -5.41 6.16
C PHE A 107 -5.97 -3.89 6.08
N LEU A 108 -5.21 -3.45 5.08
CA LEU A 108 -5.08 -2.05 4.72
C LEU A 108 -5.82 -1.81 3.41
N VAL A 109 -6.86 -0.97 3.46
CA VAL A 109 -7.64 -0.60 2.26
C VAL A 109 -7.37 0.85 1.95
N LEU A 110 -6.93 1.09 0.70
CA LEU A 110 -6.78 2.43 0.16
C LEU A 110 -8.02 2.77 -0.66
N ILE A 111 -8.59 3.92 -0.37
CA ILE A 111 -9.80 4.42 -1.01
C ILE A 111 -9.50 5.75 -1.68
N ASP A 112 -10.14 5.96 -2.83
CA ASP A 112 -10.14 7.26 -3.49
C ASP A 112 -10.96 8.23 -2.63
N ALA A 113 -10.28 9.21 -2.04
CA ALA A 113 -10.89 10.21 -1.17
C ALA A 113 -12.00 11.00 -1.88
N ASN A 114 -11.94 11.15 -3.22
CA ASN A 114 -12.98 11.84 -3.98
C ASN A 114 -14.27 11.03 -4.11
N LYS A 115 -14.21 9.72 -3.84
CA LYS A 115 -15.39 8.83 -3.85
C LYS A 115 -16.02 8.69 -2.48
N LEU A 116 -15.35 9.15 -1.41
CA LEU A 116 -15.93 9.19 -0.08
C LEU A 116 -16.98 10.29 -0.01
N LYS A 117 -18.21 9.90 0.31
CA LYS A 117 -19.30 10.82 0.63
C LYS A 117 -19.71 10.56 2.06
N CYS A 118 -19.91 11.62 2.83
CA CYS A 118 -20.58 11.51 4.11
C CYS A 118 -22.06 11.25 3.85
N ASP A 119 -22.63 10.23 4.49
CA ASP A 119 -24.07 10.14 4.61
C ASP A 119 -24.54 11.28 5.52
N THR A 120 -25.47 12.09 4.99
CA THR A 120 -26.21 13.13 5.72
C THR A 120 -27.43 12.56 6.41
#